data_AF-A0A2G8JGM6-F1
#
_entry.id   AF-A0A2G8JGM6-F1
#
_cell.length_a   1.000
_cell.length_b   1.000
_cell.length_c   1.000
_cell.angle_alpha   90.00
_cell.angle_beta   90.00
_cell.angle_gamma   90.00
#
_symmetry.space_group_name_H-M   'P 1'
#
loop_
_entity.id
_entity.type
_entity.pdbx_description
1 polymer ?
#
loop_
_entity_poly.entity_id
_entity_poly.type
_entity_poly.pdbx_seq_one_letter_code
_entity_poly.pdbx_strand_id
1 'polypeptide(L)'
;TKAQQLLTGLQATGDESQQLQAVIEMCQLLVMGNEDTLGGFPVKQVVPALITLLSMEHNFDMMNQACRALTYMMEALPRSSSVVSSAIPVFLEKLQVIQCMDVAEQSLTALEMLSRRHSKAILQAVRGVFVEIFTPSMFAMQKTTCINLLSFKK
;
A
#
# COMPACT_ATOMS: atom_id res chain seq x y z
N THR A 1 20.69 -7.71 8.30
CA THR A 1 20.57 -7.26 6.88
C THR A 1 20.09 -5.82 6.83
N LYS A 2 20.38 -5.05 5.76
CA LYS A 2 19.99 -3.62 5.64
C LYS A 2 18.50 -3.37 5.94
N ALA A 3 17.63 -4.26 5.47
CA ALA A 3 16.20 -4.24 5.78
C ALA A 3 15.85 -4.28 7.27
N GLN A 4 16.61 -5.01 8.11
CA GLN A 4 16.36 -5.04 9.55
C GLN A 4 16.77 -3.73 10.22
N GLN A 5 17.87 -3.10 9.78
CA GLN A 5 18.27 -1.79 10.29
C GLN A 5 17.23 -0.72 9.95
N LEU A 6 16.73 -0.74 8.70
CA LEU A 6 15.66 0.14 8.27
C LEU A 6 14.36 -0.12 9.06
N LEU A 7 14.02 -1.38 9.34
CA LEU A 7 12.87 -1.72 10.18
C LEU A 7 12.98 -1.11 11.58
N THR A 8 14.16 -1.14 12.21
CA THR A 8 14.39 -0.45 13.49
C THR A 8 14.16 1.04 13.37
N GLY A 9 14.57 1.65 12.25
CA GLY A 9 14.30 3.06 11.94
C GLY A 9 12.81 3.37 11.75
N LEU A 10 12.04 2.49 11.12
CA LEU A 10 10.58 2.63 10.98
C LEU A 10 9.87 2.57 12.35
N GLN A 11 10.40 1.78 13.28
CA GLN A 11 9.86 1.60 14.62
C GLN A 11 10.39 2.63 15.64
N ALA A 12 11.29 3.54 15.23
CA ALA A 12 11.85 4.58 16.08
C ALA A 12 10.76 5.59 16.46
N THR A 13 10.03 5.27 17.52
CA THR A 13 8.88 6.06 17.99
C THR A 13 9.41 7.29 18.71
N GLY A 14 9.32 8.46 18.07
CA GLY A 14 9.78 9.73 18.64
C GLY A 14 10.57 10.62 17.68
N ASP A 15 11.03 10.08 16.54
CA ASP A 15 11.74 10.86 15.52
C ASP A 15 11.15 10.60 14.12
N GLU A 16 10.14 11.40 13.77
CA GLU A 16 9.42 11.32 12.48
C GLU A 16 10.37 11.49 11.29
N SER A 17 11.42 12.31 11.44
CA SER A 17 12.40 12.55 10.39
C SER A 17 13.23 11.30 10.10
N GLN A 18 13.62 10.58 11.16
CA GLN A 18 14.30 9.30 11.06
C GLN A 18 13.38 8.22 10.47
N GLN A 19 12.11 8.15 10.89
CA GLN A 19 11.13 7.20 10.35
C GLN A 19 10.90 7.43 8.85
N LEU A 20 10.78 8.69 8.43
CA LEU A 20 10.59 9.06 7.03
C LEU A 20 11.81 8.66 6.19
N GLN A 21 13.01 8.98 6.66
CA GLN A 21 14.24 8.59 5.98
C GLN A 21 14.35 7.07 5.86
N ALA A 22 14.01 6.33 6.92
CA ALA A 22 14.03 4.87 6.92
C ALA A 22 13.03 4.28 5.92
N VAL A 23 11.83 4.87 5.78
CA VAL A 23 10.81 4.39 4.82
C VAL A 23 11.20 4.70 3.38
N ILE A 24 11.82 5.85 3.13
CA ILE A 24 12.34 6.22 1.80
C ILE A 24 13.45 5.26 1.38
N GLU A 25 14.41 4.98 2.26
CA GLU A 25 15.46 4.01 1.98
C GLU A 25 14.91 2.58 1.82
N MET A 26 13.87 2.23 2.56
CA MET A 26 13.18 0.95 2.38
C MET A 26 12.52 0.86 1.01
N CYS A 27 11.83 1.92 0.57
CA CYS A 27 11.28 2.02 -0.78
C CYS A 27 12.36 1.81 -1.84
N GLN A 28 13.48 2.54 -1.75
CA GLN A 28 14.57 2.42 -2.72
C GLN A 28 15.14 1.00 -2.77
N LEU A 29 15.31 0.38 -1.60
CA LEU A 29 15.79 -0.99 -1.48
C LEU A 29 14.81 -1.99 -2.12
N LEU A 30 13.50 -1.79 -1.95
CA LEU A 30 12.46 -2.61 -2.57
C LEU A 30 12.38 -2.41 -4.08
N VAL A 31 12.53 -1.17 -4.58
CA VAL A 31 12.50 -0.84 -6.00
C VAL A 31 13.68 -1.47 -6.74
N MET A 32 14.87 -1.46 -6.12
CA MET A 32 16.07 -2.07 -6.69
C MET A 32 16.20 -3.57 -6.37
N GLY A 33 15.39 -4.06 -5.44
CA GLY A 33 15.44 -5.43 -4.94
C GLY A 33 14.52 -6.36 -5.73
N ASN A 34 14.87 -7.64 -5.71
CA ASN A 34 14.14 -8.73 -6.35
C ASN A 34 14.09 -9.94 -5.41
N GLU A 35 13.38 -11.01 -5.79
CA GLU A 35 13.23 -12.20 -4.95
C GLU A 35 14.57 -12.82 -4.50
N ASP A 36 15.60 -12.78 -5.35
CA ASP A 36 16.93 -13.32 -5.05
C ASP A 36 17.68 -12.47 -4.01
N THR A 37 17.68 -11.16 -4.16
CA THR A 37 18.36 -10.22 -3.25
C THR A 37 17.60 -10.01 -1.94
N LEU A 38 16.27 -10.18 -1.97
CA LEU A 38 15.36 -9.98 -0.85
C LEU A 38 14.82 -11.30 -0.26
N GLY A 39 15.43 -12.44 -0.58
CA GLY A 39 14.98 -13.76 -0.12
C GLY A 39 14.85 -13.91 1.41
N GLY A 40 15.56 -13.08 2.19
CA GLY A 40 15.49 -13.01 3.65
C GLY A 40 14.74 -11.80 4.22
N PHE A 41 13.97 -11.07 3.42
CA PHE A 41 13.33 -9.82 3.85
C PHE A 41 12.18 -10.07 4.87
N PRO A 42 12.14 -9.34 6.00
CA PRO A 42 11.17 -9.59 7.07
C PRO A 42 9.79 -8.97 6.78
N VAL A 43 9.13 -9.40 5.70
CA VAL A 43 7.80 -8.91 5.26
C VAL A 43 6.78 -8.88 6.42
N LYS A 44 6.74 -9.92 7.25
CA LYS A 44 5.80 -10.04 8.37
C LYS A 44 5.92 -8.93 9.42
N GLN A 45 7.10 -8.32 9.54
CA GLN A 45 7.34 -7.22 10.48
C GLN A 45 7.25 -5.86 9.79
N VAL A 46 7.70 -5.77 8.54
CA VAL A 46 7.70 -4.50 7.79
C VAL A 46 6.28 -4.08 7.40
N VAL A 47 5.42 -5.02 6.96
CA VAL A 47 4.02 -4.69 6.58
C VAL A 47 3.25 -3.97 7.69
N PRO A 48 3.14 -4.49 8.94
CA PRO A 48 2.42 -3.80 10.00
C PRO A 48 3.08 -2.47 10.40
N ALA A 49 4.40 -2.36 10.31
CA ALA A 49 5.09 -1.09 10.52
C ALA A 49 4.66 -0.05 9.45
N LEU A 50 4.65 -0.43 8.17
CA LEU A 50 4.19 0.44 7.07
C LEU A 50 2.72 0.81 7.20
N ILE A 51 1.86 -0.12 7.63
CA ILE A 51 0.44 0.18 7.89
C ILE A 51 0.30 1.25 8.98
N THR A 52 1.11 1.16 10.03
CA THR A 52 1.13 2.17 11.11
C THR A 52 1.53 3.53 10.58
N LEU A 53 2.57 3.60 9.73
CA LEU A 53 3.01 4.84 9.09
C LEU A 53 1.97 5.39 8.09
N LEU A 54 1.26 4.52 7.38
CA LEU A 54 0.15 4.91 6.50
C LEU A 54 -1.03 5.54 7.28
N SER A 55 -1.15 5.22 8.57
CA SER A 55 -2.13 5.81 9.47
C SER A 55 -1.70 7.16 10.05
N MET A 56 -0.48 7.66 9.75
CA MET A 56 0.03 8.94 10.25
C MET A 56 -0.51 10.11 9.40
N GLU A 57 -1.76 10.49 9.67
CA GLU A 57 -2.50 11.50 8.90
C GLU A 57 -1.91 12.92 8.96
N HIS A 58 -1.07 13.19 9.95
CA HIS A 58 -0.38 14.48 10.09
C HIS A 58 0.78 14.63 9.08
N ASN A 59 1.24 13.55 8.44
CA ASN A 59 2.40 13.57 7.55
C ASN A 59 2.10 12.85 6.21
N PHE A 60 1.69 13.63 5.21
CA PHE A 60 1.34 13.13 3.88
C PHE A 60 2.49 12.43 3.16
N ASP A 61 3.73 12.91 3.32
CA ASP A 61 4.91 12.28 2.72
C ASP A 61 5.14 10.88 3.29
N MET A 62 4.99 10.74 4.60
CA MET A 62 5.12 9.45 5.27
C MET A 62 4.05 8.46 4.81
N MET A 63 2.80 8.91 4.69
CA MET A 63 1.70 8.10 4.16
C MET A 63 1.98 7.65 2.72
N ASN A 64 2.40 8.58 1.86
CA ASN A 64 2.69 8.31 0.45
C ASN A 64 3.82 7.28 0.31
N GLN A 65 4.93 7.48 1.02
CA GLN A 65 6.05 6.55 0.98
C GLN A 65 5.69 5.18 1.57
N ALA A 66 4.92 5.12 2.66
CA ALA A 66 4.47 3.86 3.24
C ALA A 66 3.58 3.06 2.27
N CYS A 67 2.66 3.75 1.58
CA CYS A 67 1.80 3.15 0.57
C CYS A 67 2.63 2.59 -0.60
N ARG A 68 3.57 3.38 -1.13
CA ARG A 68 4.47 2.95 -2.21
C ARG A 68 5.33 1.76 -1.80
N ALA A 69 5.87 1.75 -0.57
CA ALA A 69 6.64 0.63 -0.04
C ALA A 69 5.84 -0.67 -0.04
N LEU A 70 4.55 -0.63 0.34
CA LEU A 70 3.68 -1.80 0.30
C LEU A 70 3.48 -2.31 -1.13
N THR A 71 3.30 -1.43 -2.11
CA THR A 71 3.20 -1.81 -3.54
C THR A 71 4.49 -2.44 -4.03
N TYR A 72 5.63 -1.77 -3.86
CA TYR A 72 6.93 -2.29 -4.30
C TYR A 72 7.27 -3.63 -3.64
N MET A 73 6.84 -3.84 -2.40
CA MET A 73 7.01 -5.14 -1.75
C MET A 73 6.23 -6.26 -2.44
N MET A 74 5.03 -5.98 -2.95
CA MET A 74 4.25 -6.98 -3.70
C MET A 74 4.82 -7.24 -5.10
N GLU A 75 5.48 -6.25 -5.70
CA GLU A 75 6.17 -6.37 -6.99
C GLU A 75 7.48 -7.16 -6.83
N ALA A 76 8.35 -6.73 -5.91
CA ALA A 76 9.65 -7.35 -5.66
C ALA A 76 9.54 -8.72 -4.99
N LEU A 77 8.55 -8.91 -4.12
CA LEU A 77 8.29 -10.15 -3.39
C LEU A 77 6.83 -10.56 -3.57
N PRO A 78 6.50 -11.34 -4.62
CA PRO A 78 5.16 -11.84 -4.85
C PRO A 78 4.54 -12.51 -3.62
N ARG A 79 5.34 -13.26 -2.86
CA ARG A 79 4.91 -13.93 -1.61
C ARG A 79 4.40 -12.98 -0.52
N SER A 80 4.70 -11.68 -0.60
CA SER A 80 4.29 -10.68 0.40
C SER A 80 2.81 -10.33 0.32
N SER A 81 2.17 -10.53 -0.84
CA SER A 81 0.75 -10.25 -1.08
C SER A 81 -0.20 -10.80 -0.01
N SER A 82 0.05 -12.03 0.47
CA SER A 82 -0.75 -12.62 1.55
C SER A 82 -0.66 -11.84 2.85
N VAL A 83 0.48 -11.20 3.16
CA VAL A 83 0.67 -10.38 4.36
C VAL A 83 0.10 -8.99 4.12
N VAL A 84 0.35 -8.39 2.96
CA VAL A 84 -0.17 -7.06 2.59
C VAL A 84 -1.70 -7.05 2.51
N SER A 85 -2.35 -8.21 2.36
CA SER A 85 -3.81 -8.32 2.46
C SER A 85 -4.38 -7.79 3.78
N SER A 86 -3.61 -7.75 4.88
CA SER A 86 -4.04 -7.13 6.13
C SER A 86 -4.13 -5.60 6.06
N ALA A 87 -3.51 -4.97 5.06
CA ALA A 87 -3.57 -3.52 4.82
C ALA A 87 -4.83 -3.09 4.03
N ILE A 88 -5.58 -4.04 3.45
CA ILE A 88 -6.82 -3.76 2.68
C ILE A 88 -7.78 -2.81 3.41
N PRO A 89 -8.17 -3.02 4.68
CA PRO A 89 -9.10 -2.12 5.36
C PRO A 89 -8.56 -0.69 5.44
N VAL A 90 -7.26 -0.52 5.67
CA VAL A 90 -6.63 0.80 5.75
C VAL A 90 -6.64 1.50 4.40
N PHE A 91 -6.36 0.77 3.30
CA PHE A 91 -6.49 1.35 1.96
C PHE A 91 -7.92 1.80 1.64
N LEU A 92 -8.93 1.00 2.03
CA LEU A 92 -10.33 1.37 1.83
C LEU A 92 -10.72 2.60 2.65
N GLU A 93 -10.25 2.70 3.89
CA GLU A 93 -10.46 3.88 4.74
C GLU A 93 -9.85 5.14 4.11
N LYS A 94 -8.63 5.06 3.57
CA LYS A 94 -7.99 6.17 2.85
C LYS A 94 -8.70 6.57 1.56
N LEU A 95 -9.44 5.65 0.95
CA LEU A 95 -10.28 5.94 -0.21
C LEU A 95 -11.65 6.53 0.17
N GLN A 96 -12.16 6.25 1.37
CA GLN A 96 -13.36 6.88 1.90
C GLN A 96 -13.10 8.32 2.31
N VAL A 97 -11.94 8.59 2.93
CA VAL A 97 -11.51 9.93 3.33
C VAL A 97 -10.29 10.33 2.50
N ILE A 98 -10.53 10.80 1.27
CA ILE A 98 -9.45 11.23 0.37
C ILE A 98 -8.81 12.51 0.93
N GLN A 99 -7.72 12.34 1.68
CA GLN A 99 -6.88 13.44 2.18
C GLN A 99 -5.78 13.80 1.17
N CYS A 100 -5.28 12.82 0.42
CA CYS A 100 -4.23 12.97 -0.57
C CYS A 100 -4.54 12.16 -1.82
N MET A 101 -4.49 12.82 -2.99
CA MET A 101 -4.80 12.22 -4.28
C MET A 101 -3.80 11.11 -4.62
N ASP A 102 -2.49 11.34 -4.44
CA ASP A 102 -1.45 10.35 -4.71
C ASP A 102 -1.62 9.07 -3.86
N VAL A 103 -1.93 9.23 -2.56
CA VAL A 103 -2.16 8.10 -1.66
C VAL A 103 -3.38 7.29 -2.09
N ALA A 104 -4.45 7.95 -2.54
CA ALA A 104 -5.63 7.28 -3.08
C ALA A 104 -5.30 6.48 -4.36
N GLU A 105 -4.53 7.06 -5.30
CA GLU A 105 -4.11 6.36 -6.51
C GLU A 105 -3.30 5.11 -6.21
N GLN A 106 -2.33 5.27 -5.31
CA GLN A 106 -1.42 4.21 -4.94
C GLN A 106 -2.17 3.09 -4.17
N SER A 107 -3.14 3.47 -3.34
CA SER A 107 -4.02 2.53 -2.63
C SER A 107 -4.87 1.72 -3.60
N LEU A 108 -5.45 2.37 -4.62
CA LEU A 108 -6.20 1.68 -5.68
C LEU A 108 -5.32 0.68 -6.43
N THR A 109 -4.10 1.09 -6.79
CA THR A 109 -3.13 0.22 -7.47
C THR A 109 -2.78 -0.99 -6.61
N ALA A 110 -2.51 -0.79 -5.32
CA ALA A 110 -2.24 -1.86 -4.37
C ALA A 110 -3.43 -2.83 -4.23
N LEU A 111 -4.65 -2.29 -4.15
CA LEU A 111 -5.89 -3.09 -4.10
C LEU A 111 -6.12 -3.87 -5.40
N GLU A 112 -5.83 -3.31 -6.57
CA GLU A 112 -5.92 -4.03 -7.85
C GLU A 112 -4.94 -5.21 -7.87
N MET A 113 -3.69 -5.00 -7.47
CA MET A 113 -2.67 -6.05 -7.39
C MET A 113 -3.07 -7.18 -6.43
N LEU A 114 -3.60 -6.82 -5.26
CA LEU A 114 -4.12 -7.79 -4.30
C LEU A 114 -5.35 -8.50 -4.87
N SER A 115 -6.22 -7.82 -5.61
CA SER A 115 -7.46 -8.39 -6.18
C SER A 115 -7.15 -9.51 -7.18
N ARG A 116 -6.09 -9.34 -7.97
CA ARG A 116 -5.62 -10.37 -8.91
C ARG A 116 -5.22 -11.68 -8.22
N ARG A 117 -4.79 -11.63 -6.95
CA ARG A 117 -4.40 -12.82 -6.16
C ARG A 117 -5.42 -13.28 -5.12
N HIS A 118 -6.19 -12.35 -4.56
CA HIS A 118 -7.13 -12.53 -3.46
C HIS A 118 -8.54 -12.07 -3.85
N SER A 119 -8.98 -12.46 -5.05
CA SER A 119 -10.20 -11.98 -5.72
C SER A 119 -11.46 -12.03 -4.85
N LYS A 120 -11.67 -13.08 -4.04
CA LYS A 120 -12.85 -13.20 -3.17
C LYS A 120 -12.92 -12.17 -2.03
N ALA A 121 -11.80 -11.87 -1.37
CA ALA A 121 -11.79 -11.00 -0.19
C ALA A 121 -11.99 -9.53 -0.58
N ILE A 122 -11.38 -9.10 -1.68
CA ILE A 122 -11.50 -7.73 -2.18
C ILE A 122 -12.84 -7.51 -2.87
N LEU A 123 -13.35 -8.46 -3.65
CA LEU A 123 -14.67 -8.33 -4.28
C LEU A 123 -15.81 -8.11 -3.28
N GLN A 124 -15.68 -8.60 -2.05
CA GLN A 124 -16.70 -8.43 -1.02
C GLN A 124 -16.57 -7.08 -0.30
N ALA A 125 -15.35 -6.62 -0.06
CA ALA A 125 -15.07 -5.33 0.57
C ALA A 125 -15.33 -4.13 -0.37
N VAL A 126 -14.93 -4.25 -1.64
CA VAL A 126 -15.07 -3.17 -2.64
C VAL A 126 -16.52 -3.00 -3.10
N ARG A 127 -17.35 -4.04 -3.01
CA ARG A 127 -18.78 -3.97 -3.39
C ARG A 127 -19.60 -3.04 -2.52
N GLY A 128 -19.22 -2.85 -1.26
CA GLY A 128 -19.86 -1.88 -0.35
C GLY A 128 -19.38 -0.46 -0.63
N VAL A 129 -18.08 -0.30 -0.87
CA VAL A 129 -17.43 1.01 -1.05
C VAL A 129 -17.76 1.64 -2.42
N PHE A 130 -17.92 0.85 -3.48
CA PHE A 130 -18.28 1.37 -4.81
C PHE A 130 -19.70 1.96 -4.89
N VAL A 131 -20.62 1.57 -3.99
CA VAL A 131 -21.99 2.09 -3.98
C VAL A 131 -22.06 3.50 -3.38
N GLU A 132 -21.15 3.86 -2.48
CA GLU A 132 -21.17 5.18 -1.81
C GLU A 132 -20.29 6.23 -2.49
N ILE A 133 -19.24 5.85 -3.25
CA ILE A 133 -18.30 6.82 -3.87
C ILE A 133 -18.70 7.20 -5.32
N PHE A 134 -19.91 6.85 -5.80
CA PHE A 134 -20.40 7.33 -7.10
C PHE A 134 -20.89 8.79 -7.03
N THR A 135 -20.06 9.67 -6.46
CA THR A 135 -20.15 11.13 -6.57
C THR A 135 -19.02 11.64 -7.47
N PRO A 136 -19.18 12.81 -8.12
CA PRO A 136 -18.39 13.27 -9.27
C PRO A 136 -16.87 13.39 -9.09
N SER A 137 -16.31 13.16 -7.89
CA SER A 137 -14.88 13.19 -7.61
C SER A 137 -14.08 12.06 -8.31
N MET A 138 -14.70 10.92 -8.59
CA MET A 138 -14.02 9.79 -9.25
C MET A 138 -13.91 9.93 -10.79
N PHE A 139 -14.54 10.94 -11.40
CA PHE A 139 -14.41 11.17 -12.86
C PHE A 139 -13.01 11.67 -13.28
N ALA A 140 -12.22 12.19 -12.32
CA ALA A 140 -10.86 12.68 -12.56
C ALA A 140 -9.77 11.61 -12.32
N MET A 141 -10.05 10.59 -11.50
CA MET A 141 -9.05 9.60 -11.06
C MET A 141 -9.18 8.30 -11.87
N GLN A 142 -8.46 8.23 -13.00
CA GLN A 142 -8.27 7.06 -13.86
C GLN A 142 -9.54 6.31 -14.31
N LYS A 143 -10.05 6.72 -15.49
CA LYS A 143 -10.97 5.93 -16.34
C LYS A 143 -10.47 4.50 -16.64
N THR A 144 -9.19 4.16 -16.45
CA THR A 144 -8.66 2.84 -16.85
C THR A 144 -8.74 1.79 -15.75
N THR A 145 -8.51 2.17 -14.49
CA THR A 145 -8.38 1.23 -13.36
C THR A 145 -9.73 0.78 -12.82
N CYS A 146 -10.69 1.70 -12.69
CA CYS A 146 -12.07 1.36 -12.33
C CYS A 146 -12.77 0.53 -13.42
N ILE A 147 -12.45 0.79 -14.71
CA ILE A 147 -13.00 0.00 -15.83
C ILE A 147 -12.39 -1.41 -15.85
N ASN A 148 -11.11 -1.61 -15.51
CA ASN A 148 -10.52 -2.95 -15.47
C ASN A 148 -11.08 -3.82 -14.34
N LEU A 149 -11.40 -3.23 -13.17
CA LEU A 149 -12.10 -3.93 -12.09
C LEU A 149 -13.55 -4.30 -12.45
N LEU A 150 -14.21 -3.53 -13.32
CA LEU A 150 -15.56 -3.82 -13.81
C LEU A 150 -15.56 -4.73 -15.06
N SER A 151 -14.54 -4.66 -15.92
CA SER A 151 -14.36 -5.49 -17.12
C SER A 151 -13.87 -6.90 -16.82
N PHE A 152 -13.28 -7.16 -15.64
CA PHE A 152 -12.98 -8.54 -15.19
C PHE A 152 -14.24 -9.36 -14.87
N LYS A 153 -15.42 -8.80 -15.11
CA LYS A 153 -16.74 -9.43 -14.94
C LYS A 153 -17.50 -9.62 -16.26
N LYS A 154 -16.81 -9.62 -17.40
CA LYS A 154 -17.32 -10.18 -18.66
C LYS A 154 -16.47 -11.37 -19.08
#